data_AF-A0A3B0PIY8-F1
#
_entry.id   AF-A0A3B0PIY8-F1
#
_cell.length_a   1.000
_cell.length_b   1.000
_cell.length_c   1.000
_cell.angle_alpha   90.00
_cell.angle_beta   90.00
_cell.angle_gamma   90.00
#
_symmetry.space_group_name_H-M   'P 1'
#
loop_
_entity.id
_entity.type
_entity.pdbx_description
1 polymer ?
#
loop_
_entity_poly.entity_id
_entity_poly.type
_entity_poly.pdbx_seq_one_letter_code
_entity_poly.pdbx_strand_id
1 'polypeptide(L)'
;MGIRVDADSIVRQSKMTVEEVKNVSPYHKAVVENKLPLTIGGGIGQSRLSMFLLEKIHIGEVQASFWPEDYREDLIKKGIKLL
;
A
#
# COMPACT_ATOMS: atom_id res chain seq x y z
N MET A 1 -5.84 7.05 -3.11
CA MET A 1 -5.48 7.28 -4.53
C MET A 1 -4.76 8.63 -4.62
N GLY A 2 -3.86 8.86 -5.57
CA GLY A 2 -3.15 10.14 -5.68
C GLY A 2 -2.34 10.29 -6.97
N ILE A 3 -2.11 11.56 -7.35
CA ILE A 3 -1.25 11.95 -8.46
C ILE A 3 0.17 11.47 -8.17
N ARG A 4 0.86 10.93 -9.19
CA ARG A 4 2.22 10.41 -9.04
C ARG A 4 3.24 11.53 -9.11
N VAL A 5 4.37 11.28 -8.45
CA VAL A 5 5.53 12.18 -8.44
C VAL A 5 6.00 12.46 -9.86
N ASP A 6 6.30 13.72 -10.14
CA ASP A 6 6.91 14.21 -11.38
C ASP A 6 8.42 14.45 -11.17
N ALA A 7 9.11 14.91 -12.22
CA ALA A 7 10.56 15.15 -12.21
C ALA A 7 11.00 16.16 -11.12
N ASP A 8 10.21 17.19 -10.85
CA ASP A 8 10.56 18.22 -9.85
C ASP A 8 10.28 17.74 -8.43
N SER A 9 9.13 17.12 -8.22
CA SER A 9 8.72 16.64 -6.91
C SER A 9 9.57 15.46 -6.43
N ILE A 10 10.08 14.60 -7.33
CA ILE A 10 10.94 13.48 -6.93
C ILE A 10 12.29 13.97 -6.42
N VAL A 11 12.86 15.02 -7.03
CA VAL A 11 14.09 15.68 -6.58
C VAL A 11 13.85 16.41 -5.26
N ARG A 12 12.78 17.21 -5.17
CA ARG A 12 12.42 17.96 -3.96
C ARG A 12 12.14 17.06 -2.75
N GLN A 13 11.42 15.96 -2.93
CA GLN A 13 11.03 15.06 -1.84
C GLN A 13 12.17 14.13 -1.40
N SER A 14 12.99 13.67 -2.34
CA SER A 14 14.18 12.85 -2.02
C SER A 14 15.32 13.65 -1.39
N LYS A 15 15.34 14.98 -1.63
CA LYS A 15 16.45 15.87 -1.25
C LYS A 15 17.78 15.51 -1.93
N MET A 16 17.70 14.78 -3.04
CA MET A 16 18.82 14.42 -3.89
C MET A 16 18.92 15.42 -5.05
N THR A 17 20.10 15.52 -5.65
CA THR A 17 20.29 16.15 -6.95
C THR A 17 19.62 15.33 -8.06
N VAL A 18 19.35 15.97 -9.19
CA VAL A 18 18.84 15.31 -10.41
C VAL A 18 19.69 14.09 -10.80
N GLU A 19 21.02 14.20 -10.70
CA GLU A 19 21.94 13.13 -11.09
C GLU A 19 21.93 11.96 -10.11
N GLU A 20 21.85 12.24 -8.80
CA GLU A 20 21.66 11.21 -7.78
C GLU A 20 20.36 10.45 -8.00
N VAL A 21 19.23 11.13 -8.27
CA VAL A 21 17.94 10.46 -8.56
C VAL A 21 18.03 9.58 -9.80
N LYS A 22 18.68 10.03 -10.88
CA LYS A 22 18.86 9.23 -12.10
C LYS A 22 19.63 7.93 -11.84
N ASN A 23 20.55 7.94 -10.88
CA ASN A 23 21.39 6.78 -10.56
C ASN A 23 20.73 5.80 -9.56
N VAL A 24 19.56 6.11 -9.00
CA VAL A 24 18.82 5.19 -8.10
C VAL A 24 18.34 3.94 -8.83
N SER A 25 17.66 4.10 -9.98
CA SER A 25 17.20 2.98 -10.80
C SER A 25 16.75 3.44 -12.20
N PRO A 26 16.55 2.51 -13.16
CA PRO A 26 16.00 2.83 -14.48
C PRO A 26 14.65 3.56 -14.42
N TYR A 27 13.82 3.25 -13.42
CA TYR A 27 12.55 3.93 -13.21
C TYR A 27 12.74 5.40 -12.84
N HIS A 28 13.59 5.69 -11.86
CA HIS A 28 13.85 7.07 -11.41
C HIS A 28 14.46 7.92 -12.52
N LYS A 29 15.41 7.35 -13.28
CA LYS A 29 15.94 7.98 -14.49
C LYS A 29 14.83 8.33 -15.48
N ALA A 30 13.93 7.40 -15.76
CA ALA A 30 12.84 7.61 -16.70
C ALA A 30 11.80 8.65 -16.21
N VAL A 31 11.56 8.76 -14.89
CA VAL A 31 10.74 9.84 -14.31
C VAL A 31 11.40 11.20 -14.51
N VAL A 32 12.68 11.34 -14.14
CA VAL A 32 13.41 12.61 -14.24
C VAL A 32 13.65 13.05 -15.69
N GLU A 33 13.81 12.10 -16.61
CA GLU A 33 13.91 12.35 -18.06
C GLU A 33 12.55 12.52 -18.74
N ASN A 34 11.43 12.56 -17.99
CA ASN A 34 10.07 12.69 -18.51
C ASN A 34 9.71 11.64 -19.59
N LYS A 35 10.27 10.44 -19.51
CA LYS A 35 10.00 9.32 -20.43
C LYS A 35 8.75 8.54 -20.05
N LEU A 36 8.32 8.62 -18.79
CA LEU A 36 7.08 8.03 -18.30
C LEU A 36 5.95 9.07 -18.31
N PRO A 37 4.71 8.69 -18.64
CA PRO A 37 3.58 9.62 -18.61
C PRO A 37 3.25 10.02 -17.17
N LEU A 38 2.70 11.22 -17.00
CA LEU A 38 2.07 11.62 -15.75
C LEU A 38 0.83 10.74 -15.50
N THR A 39 0.70 10.25 -14.27
CA THR A 39 -0.39 9.33 -13.90
C THR A 39 -1.01 9.70 -12.56
N ILE A 40 -2.24 9.24 -12.37
CA ILE A 40 -2.91 9.15 -11.08
C ILE A 40 -3.22 7.67 -10.84
N GLY A 41 -3.03 7.21 -9.60
CA GLY A 41 -3.34 5.81 -9.29
C GLY A 41 -3.52 5.55 -7.80
N GLY A 42 -3.80 4.30 -7.46
CA GLY A 42 -3.93 3.86 -6.07
C GLY A 42 -4.19 2.37 -5.96
N GLY A 43 -4.21 1.88 -4.73
CA GLY A 43 -4.70 0.55 -4.39
C GLY A 43 -6.01 0.65 -3.62
N ILE A 44 -6.86 -0.37 -3.77
CA ILE A 44 -8.05 -0.58 -2.96
C ILE A 44 -7.78 -1.82 -2.11
N GLY A 45 -7.91 -1.70 -0.79
CA GLY A 45 -7.66 -2.81 0.12
C GLY A 45 -8.76 -3.85 0.02
N GLN A 46 -8.53 -4.94 -0.71
CA GLN A 46 -9.53 -5.99 -0.96
C GLN A 46 -10.18 -6.50 0.33
N SER A 47 -9.39 -7.02 1.28
CA SER A 47 -9.94 -7.59 2.52
C SER A 47 -10.55 -6.53 3.43
N ARG A 48 -10.09 -5.28 3.38
CA ARG A 48 -10.73 -4.18 4.11
C ARG A 48 -12.11 -3.85 3.52
N LEU A 49 -12.23 -3.86 2.19
CA LEU A 49 -13.49 -3.69 1.51
C LEU A 49 -14.45 -4.85 1.82
N SER A 50 -13.96 -6.10 1.74
CA SER A 50 -14.76 -7.28 2.09
C SER A 50 -15.22 -7.27 3.55
N MET A 51 -14.34 -6.90 4.48
CA MET A 51 -14.68 -6.78 5.91
C MET A 51 -15.80 -5.75 6.13
N PHE A 52 -15.70 -4.60 5.48
CA PHE A 52 -16.73 -3.56 5.55
C PHE A 52 -18.06 -4.02 4.93
N LEU A 53 -18.04 -4.56 3.71
CA LEU A 53 -19.25 -4.98 2.98
C LEU A 53 -19.98 -6.16 3.64
N LEU A 54 -19.25 -7.03 4.34
CA LEU A 54 -19.80 -8.19 5.05
C LEU A 54 -20.00 -7.93 6.55
N GLU A 55 -19.83 -6.67 6.98
CA GLU A 55 -19.97 -6.22 8.37
C GLU A 55 -19.20 -7.10 9.37
N LYS A 56 -17.99 -7.53 8.97
CA LYS A 56 -17.09 -8.32 9.82
C LYS A 56 -16.35 -7.40 10.80
N ILE A 57 -16.10 -7.92 11.99
CA ILE A 57 -15.48 -7.17 13.09
C ILE A 57 -13.96 -7.20 12.96
N HIS A 58 -13.40 -8.27 12.37
CA HIS A 58 -11.97 -8.47 12.24
C HIS A 58 -11.57 -8.87 10.81
N ILE A 59 -10.46 -8.31 10.30
CA ILE A 59 -9.99 -8.55 8.92
C ILE A 59 -9.67 -10.03 8.65
N GLY A 60 -9.27 -10.76 9.70
CA GLY A 60 -9.01 -12.20 9.62
C GLY A 60 -10.27 -13.06 9.37
N GLU A 61 -11.48 -12.52 9.49
CA GLU A 61 -12.72 -13.21 9.10
C GLU A 61 -12.88 -13.31 7.58
N VAL A 62 -12.14 -12.50 6.82
CA VAL A 62 -12.19 -12.43 5.34
C VAL A 62 -10.81 -12.61 4.69
N GLN A 63 -9.74 -12.80 5.47
CA GLN A 63 -8.39 -13.01 4.98
C GLN A 63 -7.66 -14.06 5.82
N ALA A 64 -7.24 -15.15 5.20
CA ALA A 64 -6.37 -16.13 5.85
C ALA A 64 -4.99 -15.50 6.12
N SER A 65 -4.59 -15.46 7.39
CA SER A 65 -3.31 -14.91 7.82
C SER A 65 -2.86 -15.51 9.14
N PHE A 66 -1.65 -15.17 9.56
CA PHE A 66 -1.14 -15.55 10.87
C PHE A 66 -1.70 -14.61 11.95
N TRP A 67 -2.14 -15.22 13.05
CA TRP A 67 -2.55 -14.54 14.26
C TRP A 67 -2.06 -15.38 15.44
N PRO A 68 -1.45 -14.77 16.48
CA PRO A 68 -1.04 -15.47 17.69
C PRO A 68 -2.19 -16.26 18.33
N GLU A 69 -1.88 -17.39 18.97
CA GLU A 69 -2.90 -18.32 19.46
C GLU A 69 -3.74 -17.70 20.60
N ASP A 70 -3.09 -17.01 21.54
CA ASP A 70 -3.74 -16.24 22.60
C ASP A 70 -4.72 -15.21 22.03
N TYR A 71 -4.36 -14.55 20.92
CA TYR A 71 -5.23 -13.62 20.23
C TYR A 71 -6.42 -14.32 19.54
N ARG A 72 -6.20 -15.49 18.93
CA ARG A 72 -7.28 -16.30 18.35
C ARG A 72 -8.27 -16.75 19.43
N GLU A 73 -7.78 -17.23 20.56
CA GLU A 73 -8.60 -17.62 21.70
C GLU A 73 -9.47 -16.46 22.22
N ASP A 74 -8.89 -15.27 22.35
CA ASP A 74 -9.63 -14.09 22.81
C ASP A 74 -10.69 -13.60 21.83
N LEU A 75 -10.47 -13.77 20.52
CA LEU A 75 -11.46 -13.47 19.49
C LEU A 75 -12.59 -14.50 19.47
N ILE A 76 -12.27 -15.79 19.65
CA ILE A 76 -13.27 -16.86 19.77
C ILE A 76 -14.19 -16.59 20.97
N LYS A 77 -13.65 -16.16 22.11
CA LYS A 77 -14.45 -15.75 23.30
C LYS A 77 -15.43 -14.60 23.00
N LYS A 78 -15.14 -13.78 21.98
CA LYS A 78 -15.98 -12.67 21.52
C LYS A 78 -16.90 -13.05 20.34
N GLY A 79 -16.96 -14.33 19.97
CA GLY A 79 -17.76 -14.83 18.85
C GLY A 79 -17.16 -14.53 17.47
N ILE A 80 -15.89 -14.13 17.40
CA ILE A 80 -15.20 -13.78 16.16
C ILE A 80 -14.36 -14.98 15.72
N LYS A 81 -14.69 -15.56 14.56
CA LYS A 81 -13.97 -16.71 14.00
C LYS A 81 -13.14 -16.30 12.80
N LEU A 82 -11.83 -16.41 12.92
CA LEU A 82 -10.89 -16.14 11.83
C LEU A 82 -10.83 -17.30 10.83
N LEU A 83 -10.45 -16.99 9.58
CA LEU A 83 -10.08 -17.97 8.55
C LEU A 83 -8.72 -18.65 8.86
#